data_AF-A0A1Q7YSM8-F1
#
_entry.id   AF-A0A1Q7YSM8-F1
#
_cell.length_a   1.000
_cell.length_b   1.000
_cell.length_c   1.000
_cell.angle_alpha   90.00
_cell.angle_beta   90.00
_cell.angle_gamma   90.00
#
_symmetry.space_group_name_H-M   'P 1'
#
loop_
_entity.id
_entity.type
_entity.pdbx_description
1 polymer ?
#
loop_
_entity_poly.entity_id
_entity_poly.type
_entity_poly.pdbx_seq_one_letter_code
_entity_poly.pdbx_strand_id
1 'polypeptide(L)'
;MGEVTVKGPAGASVFCLVGGGVVVLLALMIPFNRFLFLPSMISGIIVLIGGVMLYEKPTSHSLWSSLVIVVAVADLLGVLYFLYSPVAQALLPTLVASVGPLLALIGGVIGLAWKPIGTRSSNQSLNA
;
A
#
# COMPACT_ATOMS: atom_id res chain seq x y z
N MET A 1 30.85 -5.76 10.24
CA MET A 1 29.66 -4.90 10.09
C MET A 1 28.81 -5.51 9.00
N GLY A 2 27.68 -6.12 9.39
CA GLY A 2 26.85 -6.91 8.50
C GLY A 2 26.27 -6.03 7.40
N GLU A 3 26.62 -6.35 6.16
CA GLU A 3 26.00 -5.79 4.98
C GLU A 3 24.52 -6.18 5.03
N VAL A 4 23.67 -5.24 5.42
CA VAL A 4 22.22 -5.43 5.37
C VAL A 4 21.86 -5.40 3.89
N THR A 5 21.98 -6.54 3.23
CA THR A 5 21.49 -6.76 1.88
C THR A 5 19.98 -6.54 1.98
N VAL A 6 19.53 -5.33 1.67
CA VAL A 6 18.12 -4.97 1.77
C VAL A 6 17.38 -5.83 0.74
N LYS A 7 16.80 -6.94 1.22
CA LYS A 7 15.90 -7.79 0.44
C LYS A 7 14.69 -6.95 0.06
N GLY A 8 14.65 -6.48 -1.18
CA GLY A 8 13.50 -5.77 -1.76
C GLY A 8 13.30 -4.33 -1.27
N PRO A 9 12.24 -3.65 -1.75
CA PRO A 9 11.86 -2.32 -1.30
C PRO A 9 11.30 -2.35 0.12
N ALA A 10 12.17 -2.54 1.13
CA ALA A 10 11.79 -2.60 2.54
C ALA A 10 10.99 -1.36 2.98
N GLY A 11 11.38 -0.18 2.50
CA GLY A 11 10.62 1.06 2.74
C GLY A 11 9.17 0.97 2.25
N ALA A 12 8.95 0.47 1.03
CA ALA A 12 7.61 0.29 0.47
C ALA A 12 6.77 -0.67 1.33
N SER A 13 7.35 -1.80 1.75
CA SER A 13 6.66 -2.78 2.59
C SER A 13 6.20 -2.18 3.93
N VAL A 14 7.02 -1.36 4.58
CA VAL A 14 6.66 -0.71 5.85
C VAL A 14 5.51 0.27 5.66
N PHE A 15 5.57 1.11 4.61
CA PHE A 15 4.48 2.04 4.30
C PHE A 15 3.16 1.33 3.99
N CYS A 16 3.21 0.22 3.25
CA CYS A 16 2.02 -0.62 2.99
C CYS A 16 1.49 -1.28 4.26
N LEU A 17 2.36 -1.81 5.13
CA LEU A 17 1.97 -2.46 6.38
C LEU A 17 1.30 -1.48 7.35
N VAL A 18 1.90 -0.30 7.53
CA VAL A 18 1.32 0.75 8.38
C VAL A 18 0.02 1.27 7.77
N GLY A 19 -0.02 1.53 6.46
CA GLY A 19 -1.21 1.99 5.76
C GLY A 19 -2.38 1.00 5.88
N GLY A 20 -2.18 -0.26 5.49
CA GLY A 20 -3.19 -1.30 5.58
C GLY A 20 -3.63 -1.59 7.02
N GLY A 21 -2.70 -1.54 7.99
CA GLY A 21 -3.00 -1.72 9.41
C GLY A 21 -3.92 -0.61 9.95
N VAL A 22 -3.66 0.65 9.59
CA VAL A 22 -4.52 1.79 9.96
C VAL A 22 -5.93 1.62 9.37
N VAL A 23 -6.04 1.23 8.09
CA VAL A 23 -7.35 0.99 7.45
C VAL A 23 -8.15 -0.09 8.16
N VAL A 24 -7.52 -1.23 8.47
CA VAL A 24 -8.19 -2.37 9.14
C VAL A 24 -8.61 -1.99 10.56
N LEU A 25 -7.75 -1.31 11.33
CA LEU A 25 -8.07 -0.84 12.68
C LEU A 25 -9.25 0.14 12.68
N LEU A 26 -9.26 1.06 11.71
CA LEU A 26 -10.33 2.04 11.59
C LEU A 26 -11.66 1.39 11.21
N ALA A 27 -11.63 0.43 10.27
CA ALA A 27 -12.81 -0.36 9.89
C ALA A 27 -13.38 -1.18 11.07
N LEU A 28 -12.53 -1.62 12.00
CA LEU A 28 -12.92 -2.32 13.23
C LEU A 28 -13.53 -1.40 14.30
N MET A 29 -13.03 -0.17 14.43
CA MET A 29 -13.48 0.79 15.45
C MET A 29 -14.85 1.43 15.17
N ILE A 30 -15.40 1.32 13.96
CA ILE A 30 -16.66 1.96 13.58
C ILE A 30 -17.80 0.91 13.61
N PRO A 31 -18.52 0.75 14.73
CA PRO A 31 -19.54 -0.29 14.87
C PRO A 31 -20.80 -0.03 14.03
N PHE A 32 -21.02 1.21 13.59
CA PHE A 32 -22.30 1.65 13.01
C PHE A 32 -22.52 1.31 11.54
N ASN A 33 -21.50 0.88 10.79
CA ASN A 33 -21.63 0.71 9.33
C ASN A 33 -20.70 -0.37 8.74
N ARG A 34 -20.71 -1.57 9.33
CA ARG A 34 -19.95 -2.73 8.81
C ARG A 34 -20.16 -2.98 7.32
N PHE A 35 -21.35 -2.73 6.78
CA PHE A 35 -21.66 -2.93 5.35
C PHE A 35 -20.92 -1.93 4.44
N LEU A 36 -20.72 -0.70 4.90
CA LEU A 36 -20.05 0.36 4.14
C LEU A 36 -18.52 0.34 4.31
N PHE A 37 -18.02 -0.16 5.45
CA PHE A 37 -16.59 -0.31 5.73
C PHE A 37 -16.02 -1.69 5.33
N LEU A 38 -16.88 -2.65 4.96
CA LEU A 38 -16.46 -3.97 4.46
C LEU A 38 -15.51 -3.90 3.25
N PRO A 39 -15.79 -3.06 2.22
CA PRO A 39 -14.89 -2.89 1.09
C PRO A 39 -13.52 -2.33 1.52
N SER A 40 -13.51 -1.41 2.48
CA SER A 40 -12.29 -0.79 3.01
C SER A 40 -11.49 -1.76 3.90
N MET A 41 -12.16 -2.67 4.61
CA MET A 41 -11.48 -3.75 5.34
C MET A 41 -10.79 -4.72 4.36
N ILE A 42 -11.47 -5.09 3.28
CA ILE A 42 -10.91 -5.97 2.24
C ILE A 42 -9.72 -5.30 1.55
N SER A 43 -9.84 -4.02 1.18
CA SER A 43 -8.74 -3.26 0.58
C SER A 43 -7.54 -3.18 1.52
N GLY A 44 -7.74 -2.87 2.80
CA GLY A 44 -6.69 -2.84 3.81
C GLY A 44 -5.93 -4.16 3.93
N ILE A 45 -6.64 -5.30 3.92
CA ILE A 45 -6.03 -6.64 3.91
C ILE A 45 -5.20 -6.86 2.64
N ILE A 46 -5.71 -6.46 1.48
CA ILE A 46 -4.98 -6.59 0.21
C ILE A 46 -3.70 -5.74 0.23
N VAL A 47 -3.73 -4.53 0.80
CA VAL A 47 -2.54 -3.69 0.97
C VAL A 47 -1.52 -4.34 1.92
N LEU A 48 -1.97 -4.97 3.02
CA LEU A 48 -1.08 -5.74 3.90
C LEU A 48 -0.40 -6.89 3.16
N ILE A 49 -1.16 -7.68 2.40
CA ILE A 49 -0.61 -8.78 1.60
C ILE A 49 0.36 -8.24 0.55
N GLY A 50 0.01 -7.17 -0.16
CA GLY A 50 0.89 -6.52 -1.12
C GLY A 50 2.19 -6.02 -0.49
N GLY A 51 2.13 -5.45 0.71
CA GLY A 51 3.28 -5.03 1.49
C GLY A 51 4.22 -6.18 1.86
N VAL A 52 3.66 -7.30 2.36
CA VAL A 52 4.45 -8.50 2.68
C VAL A 52 5.06 -9.11 1.42
N MET A 53 4.29 -9.18 0.33
CA MET A 53 4.77 -9.77 -0.93
C MET A 53 5.82 -8.92 -1.64
N LEU A 54 5.80 -7.59 -1.46
CA LEU A 54 6.88 -6.70 -1.90
C LEU A 54 8.22 -7.04 -1.22
N TYR A 55 8.17 -7.53 0.02
CA TYR A 55 9.35 -7.97 0.77
C TYR A 55 9.76 -9.40 0.40
N GLU A 56 8.82 -10.34 0.37
CA GLU A 56 9.08 -11.77 0.11
C GLU A 56 9.44 -12.07 -1.35
N LYS A 57 8.80 -11.39 -2.32
CA LYS A 57 8.96 -11.64 -3.77
C LYS A 57 9.37 -10.37 -4.52
N PRO A 58 10.62 -9.89 -4.34
CA PRO A 58 11.10 -8.66 -4.97
C PRO A 58 11.18 -8.74 -6.50
N THR A 59 11.19 -9.94 -7.10
CA THR A 59 11.16 -10.11 -8.57
C THR A 59 9.83 -9.70 -9.18
N SER A 60 8.73 -9.75 -8.41
CA SER A 60 7.38 -9.36 -8.85
C SER A 60 6.94 -8.02 -8.25
N HIS A 61 7.87 -7.18 -7.77
CA HIS A 61 7.57 -5.93 -7.08
C HIS A 61 6.62 -5.02 -7.88
N SER A 62 6.79 -4.94 -9.20
CA SER A 62 5.93 -4.13 -10.07
C SER A 62 4.45 -4.57 -10.05
N LEU A 63 4.18 -5.88 -10.03
CA LEU A 63 2.82 -6.41 -9.94
C LEU A 63 2.19 -6.09 -8.59
N TRP A 64 2.93 -6.32 -7.50
CA TRP A 64 2.43 -6.06 -6.14
C TRP A 64 2.24 -4.57 -5.88
N SER A 65 3.16 -3.73 -6.34
CA SER A 65 3.02 -2.27 -6.23
C SER A 65 1.87 -1.73 -7.07
N SER A 66 1.69 -2.22 -8.30
CA SER A 66 0.55 -1.83 -9.13
C SER A 66 -0.78 -2.18 -8.46
N LEU A 67 -0.87 -3.39 -7.90
CA LEU A 67 -2.05 -3.85 -7.16
C LEU A 67 -2.31 -2.99 -5.93
N VAL A 68 -1.28 -2.67 -5.13
CA VAL A 68 -1.40 -1.75 -3.98
C VAL A 68 -1.89 -0.36 -4.42
N ILE A 69 -1.37 0.19 -5.52
CA ILE A 69 -1.78 1.50 -6.02
C ILE A 69 -3.25 1.49 -6.45
N VAL A 70 -3.68 0.50 -7.24
CA VAL A 70 -5.08 0.39 -7.69
C VAL A 70 -6.03 0.32 -6.50
N VAL A 71 -5.68 -0.49 -5.50
CA VAL A 71 -6.47 -0.67 -4.28
C VAL A 71 -6.50 0.62 -3.47
N ALA A 72 -5.36 1.29 -3.28
CA ALA A 72 -5.27 2.55 -2.57
C ALA A 72 -6.08 3.68 -3.24
N VAL A 73 -6.07 3.73 -4.58
CA VAL A 73 -6.88 4.70 -5.35
C VAL A 73 -8.38 4.40 -5.19
N ALA A 74 -8.79 3.14 -5.28
CA ALA A 74 -10.18 2.74 -5.07
C ALA A 74 -10.67 3.13 -3.66
N ASP A 75 -9.83 2.92 -2.64
CA ASP A 75 -10.13 3.30 -1.26
C ASP A 75 -10.24 4.82 -1.10
N LEU A 76 -9.34 5.58 -1.73
CA LEU A 76 -9.36 7.05 -1.72
C LEU A 76 -10.63 7.60 -2.38
N LEU A 77 -11.07 6.99 -3.50
CA LEU A 77 -12.34 7.32 -4.15
C LEU A 77 -13.55 6.99 -3.26
N GLY A 78 -13.49 5.88 -2.52
CA GLY A 78 -14.49 5.53 -1.52
C GLY A 78 -14.58 6.60 -0.43
N VAL A 79 -13.45 7.00 0.14
CA VAL A 79 -13.37 8.08 1.15
C VAL A 79 -13.92 9.39 0.59
N LEU A 80 -13.56 9.75 -0.65
CA LEU A 80 -14.03 10.97 -1.31
C LEU A 80 -15.55 10.95 -1.53
N TYR A 81 -16.09 9.82 -1.98
CA TYR A 81 -17.54 9.63 -2.13
C TYR A 81 -18.28 9.80 -0.80
N PHE A 82 -17.72 9.27 0.30
CA PHE A 82 -18.27 9.44 1.64
C PHE A 82 -18.22 10.89 2.11
N LEU A 83 -17.14 11.62 1.83
CA LEU A 83 -16.98 13.01 2.23
C LEU A 83 -18.01 13.94 1.56
N TYR A 84 -18.42 13.62 0.33
CA TYR A 84 -19.44 14.37 -0.42
C TYR A 84 -20.88 13.87 -0.17
N SER A 85 -21.06 12.77 0.57
CA SER A 85 -22.40 12.24 0.84
C SER A 85 -23.08 13.00 1.98
N PRO A 86 -24.34 13.46 1.81
CA PRO A 86 -25.08 14.19 2.84
C PRO A 86 -25.40 13.35 4.08
N VAL A 87 -25.23 12.02 3.99
CA VAL A 87 -25.47 11.06 5.09
C VAL A 87 -24.27 10.94 6.04
N ALA A 88 -23.07 11.35 5.61
CA ALA A 88 -21.82 11.08 6.31
C ALA A 88 -21.09 12.37 6.73
N GLN A 89 -21.75 13.23 7.51
CA GLN A 89 -21.14 14.42 8.13
C GLN A 89 -20.20 14.08 9.31
N ALA A 90 -19.57 12.89 9.31
CA ALA A 90 -18.55 12.52 10.28
C ALA A 90 -17.18 12.93 9.73
N LEU A 91 -16.86 14.22 9.84
CA LEU A 91 -15.62 14.83 9.29
C LEU A 91 -14.33 14.24 9.89
N LEU A 92 -14.33 13.85 11.17
CA LEU A 92 -13.13 13.33 11.83
C LEU A 92 -12.76 11.90 11.40
N PRO A 93 -13.69 10.92 11.44
CA PRO A 93 -13.39 9.54 11.04
C PRO A 93 -12.99 9.41 9.56
N THR A 94 -13.62 10.18 8.67
CA THR A 94 -13.28 10.17 7.23
C THR A 94 -11.92 10.81 6.94
N LEU A 95 -11.52 11.86 7.66
CA LEU A 95 -10.15 12.40 7.55
C LEU A 95 -9.12 11.37 7.98
N VAL A 96 -9.32 10.72 9.14
CA VAL A 96 -8.40 9.68 9.62
C VAL A 96 -8.38 8.48 8.68
N ALA A 97 -9.51 8.13 8.06
CA ALA A 97 -9.61 7.08 7.06
C ALA A 97 -8.74 7.33 5.82
N SER A 98 -8.54 8.60 5.43
CA SER A 98 -7.72 8.94 4.26
C SER A 98 -6.22 8.68 4.43
N VAL A 99 -5.74 8.61 5.69
CA VAL A 99 -4.30 8.44 5.99
C VAL A 99 -3.79 7.08 5.54
N GLY A 100 -4.59 6.02 5.72
CA GLY A 100 -4.22 4.66 5.33
C GLY A 100 -3.99 4.50 3.81
N PRO A 101 -4.95 4.89 2.95
CA PRO A 101 -4.81 4.86 1.50
C PRO A 101 -3.67 5.74 0.99
N LEU A 102 -3.42 6.91 1.60
CA LEU A 102 -2.30 7.77 1.24
C LEU A 102 -0.94 7.10 1.53
N LEU A 103 -0.79 6.47 2.70
CA LEU A 103 0.41 5.71 3.05
C LEU A 103 0.60 4.50 2.13
N ALA A 104 -0.49 3.81 1.78
CA ALA A 104 -0.47 2.71 0.83
C ALA A 104 -0.04 3.17 -0.58
N LEU A 105 -0.51 4.34 -1.03
CA LEU A 105 -0.10 4.95 -2.30
C LEU A 105 1.39 5.28 -2.31
N ILE A 106 1.90 5.89 -1.24
CA ILE A 106 3.33 6.19 -1.10
C ILE A 106 4.14 4.89 -1.13
N GLY A 107 3.73 3.87 -0.36
CA GLY A 107 4.37 2.55 -0.38
C GLY A 107 4.35 1.89 -1.75
N GLY A 108 3.19 1.90 -2.42
CA GLY A 108 3.02 1.38 -3.78
C GLY A 108 3.93 2.07 -4.79
N VAL A 109 4.00 3.41 -4.79
CA VAL A 109 4.85 4.19 -5.70
C VAL A 109 6.34 3.91 -5.43
N ILE A 110 6.76 3.90 -4.16
CA ILE A 110 8.15 3.57 -3.80
C ILE A 110 8.51 2.15 -4.27
N GLY A 111 7.60 1.19 -4.09
CA GLY A 111 7.83 -0.19 -4.54
C GLY A 111 7.86 -0.34 -6.06
N LEU A 112 7.16 0.54 -6.80
CA LEU A 112 7.13 0.54 -8.27
C LEU A 112 8.36 1.23 -8.85
N ALA A 113 8.82 2.30 -8.21
CA ALA A 113 10.04 3.01 -8.55
C ALA A 113 11.32 2.27 -8.11
N TRP A 114 11.18 1.22 -7.29
CA TRP A 114 12.30 0.41 -6.85
C TRP A 114 12.92 -0.35 -8.03
N LYS A 115 14.23 -0.19 -8.18
CA LYS A 115 15.01 -0.91 -9.19
C LYS A 115 15.81 -2.00 -8.48
N PRO A 116 15.68 -3.28 -8.86
CA PRO A 116 16.49 -4.32 -8.26
C PRO A 116 17.97 -4.03 -8.50
N ILE A 117 18.75 -3.98 -7.43
CA ILE A 117 20.22 -3.91 -7.48
C ILE A 117 20.68 -5.29 -7.97
N GLY A 118 20.64 -5.49 -9.29
CA GLY A 118 20.79 -6.84 -9.83
C GLY A 118 20.74 -6.95 -11.35
N THR A 119 21.25 -5.96 -12.10
CA THR A 119 21.69 -6.14 -13.50
C THR A 119 22.73 -5.08 -13.86
N ARG A 120 23.93 -5.17 -13.27
CA ARG A 120 25.11 -4.41 -13.75
C ARG A 120 26.25 -5.34 -14.23
N SER A 121 25.95 -6.58 -14.59
CA SER A 121 26.97 -7.53 -15.03
C SER A 121 26.43 -8.39 -16.17
N SER A 122 26.80 -8.05 -17.41
CA SER A 122 26.92 -9.00 -18.54
C SER A 122 27.31 -8.29 -19.85
N ASN A 123 26.90 -7.03 -20.08
CA ASN A 123 27.14 -6.39 -21.39
C ASN A 123 28.42 -5.54 -21.49
N GLN A 124 29.22 -5.42 -20.43
CA GLN A 124 30.43 -4.59 -20.44
C GLN A 124 31.74 -5.39 -20.60
N SER A 125 31.70 -6.73 -20.64
CA SER A 125 32.89 -7.57 -20.80
C SER A 125 33.10 -8.14 -22.20
N LEU A 126 32.24 -7.82 -23.18
CA LEU A 126 32.34 -8.35 -24.55
C LEU A 126 32.96 -7.37 -25.55
N ASN A 127 33.33 -6.16 -25.12
CA ASN A 127 33.94 -5.13 -25.97
C ASN A 127 35.35 -4.71 -25.50
N ALA A 128 36.07 -5.56 -24.76
CA ALA A 128 37.46 -5.32 -24.37
C ALA A 128 38.42 -6.18 -25.20
#